data_AF-A0A4Q0P1J7-F1
#
_entry.id   AF-A0A4Q0P1J7-F1
#
_cell.length_a   1.000
_cell.length_b   1.000
_cell.length_c   1.000
_cell.angle_alpha   90.00
_cell.angle_beta   90.00
_cell.angle_gamma   90.00
#
_symmetry.space_group_name_H-M   'P 1'
#
loop_
_entity.id
_entity.type
_entity.pdbx_description
1 polymer ?
#
loop_
_entity_poly.entity_id
_entity_poly.type
_entity_poly.pdbx_seq_one_letter_code
_entity_poly.pdbx_strand_id
1 'polypeptide(L)'
;MRIILLILIKLYWFVIPKTSRRRCLFKKSCSHYVYEITIEKGFLGGLKALRFRYNHCRPGYYILKEERVIISAGGKSFDSQTIKPEIF
;
A
#
# COMPACT_ATOMS: atom_id res chain seq x y z
N MET A 1 -5.82 -7.63 -22.45
CA MET A 1 -4.39 -7.71 -22.04
C MET A 1 -4.26 -7.36 -20.56
N ARG A 2 -3.97 -8.35 -19.69
CA ARG A 2 -4.11 -8.23 -18.22
C ARG A 2 -2.78 -8.34 -17.43
N ILE A 3 -1.64 -8.45 -18.10
CA ILE A 3 -0.37 -8.90 -17.48
C ILE A 3 0.66 -7.76 -17.34
N ILE A 4 0.51 -6.65 -18.07
CA ILE A 4 1.50 -5.56 -18.09
C ILE A 4 1.78 -5.01 -16.69
N LEU A 5 0.73 -4.73 -15.89
CA LEU A 5 0.89 -4.23 -14.53
C LEU A 5 1.61 -5.26 -13.62
N LEU A 6 1.31 -6.55 -13.78
CA LEU A 6 1.94 -7.62 -13.01
C LEU A 6 3.42 -7.77 -13.37
N ILE A 7 3.75 -7.68 -14.66
CA ILE A 7 5.14 -7.70 -15.15
C ILE A 7 5.90 -6.51 -14.59
N LEU A 8 5.34 -5.30 -14.66
CA LEU A 8 5.98 -4.10 -14.10
C LEU A 8 6.24 -4.23 -12.59
N ILE A 9 5.28 -4.79 -11.83
CA ILE A 9 5.46 -5.00 -10.38
C ILE A 9 6.53 -6.05 -10.10
N LYS A 10 6.55 -7.16 -10.86
CA LYS A 10 7.59 -8.20 -10.73
C LYS A 10 8.97 -7.67 -11.10
N LEU A 11 9.07 -6.90 -12.18
CA LEU A 11 10.31 -6.25 -12.61
C LEU A 11 10.80 -5.29 -11.52
N TYR A 12 9.91 -4.50 -10.94
CA TYR A 12 10.21 -3.65 -9.79
C TYR A 12 10.70 -4.45 -8.58
N TRP A 13 10.13 -5.63 -8.28
CA TRP A 13 10.62 -6.49 -7.19
C TRP A 13 11.98 -7.10 -7.47
N PHE A 14 12.29 -7.39 -8.73
CA PHE A 14 13.58 -7.90 -9.16
C PHE A 14 14.66 -6.82 -9.05
N VAL A 15 14.34 -5.57 -9.43
CA VAL A 15 15.29 -4.44 -9.37
C VAL A 15 15.45 -3.90 -7.95
N ILE A 16 14.37 -3.83 -7.16
CA ILE A 16 14.38 -3.20 -5.83
C ILE A 16 14.18 -4.24 -4.72
N PRO A 17 15.24 -4.58 -3.96
CA PRO A 17 15.17 -5.56 -2.88
C PRO A 17 14.26 -5.07 -1.75
N LYS A 18 13.66 -6.02 -1.03
CA LYS A 18 12.65 -5.75 0.02
C LYS A 18 13.17 -4.77 1.11
N THR A 19 14.48 -4.78 1.36
CA THR A 19 15.19 -3.92 2.31
C THR A 19 15.30 -2.45 1.88
N SER A 20 15.29 -2.18 0.57
CA SER A 20 15.38 -0.81 0.02
C SER A 20 14.00 -0.18 -0.26
N ARG A 21 12.92 -0.97 -0.14
CA ARG A 21 11.55 -0.47 -0.37
C ARG A 21 11.13 0.46 0.77
N ARG A 22 10.58 1.62 0.42
CA ARG A 22 10.06 2.61 1.38
C ARG A 22 9.10 1.94 2.38
N ARG A 23 9.20 2.34 3.66
CA ARG A 23 8.31 1.86 4.73
C ARG A 23 6.87 2.24 4.38
N CYS A 24 6.02 1.23 4.18
CA CYS A 24 4.59 1.42 4.03
C CYS A 24 3.94 1.51 5.42
N LEU A 25 2.89 2.32 5.55
CA LEU A 25 2.10 2.36 6.79
C LEU A 25 1.41 1.03 7.08
N PHE A 26 0.92 0.39 6.02
CA PHE A 26 0.16 -0.85 6.12
C PHE A 26 1.09 -2.06 6.29
N LYS A 27 0.61 -3.10 6.99
CA LYS A 27 1.30 -4.40 7.12
C LYS A 27 1.72 -4.95 5.76
N LYS A 28 0.85 -4.79 4.77
CA LYS A 28 1.10 -5.18 3.38
C LYS A 28 1.68 -4.02 2.58
N SER A 29 2.80 -4.25 1.91
CA SER A 29 3.41 -3.25 1.02
C SER A 29 2.46 -2.85 -0.12
N CYS A 30 2.55 -1.59 -0.57
CA CYS A 30 1.70 -1.07 -1.64
C CYS A 30 1.77 -1.91 -2.92
N SER A 31 2.99 -2.33 -3.31
CA SER A 31 3.17 -3.17 -4.51
C SER A 31 2.52 -4.56 -4.38
N HIS A 32 2.59 -5.20 -3.20
CA HIS A 32 1.93 -6.50 -2.99
C HIS A 32 0.41 -6.38 -2.99
N TYR A 33 -0.13 -5.33 -2.37
CA TYR A 33 -1.55 -5.08 -2.38
C TYR A 33 -2.08 -4.85 -3.81
N VAL A 34 -1.38 -4.02 -4.59
CA VAL A 34 -1.75 -3.79 -5.99
C VAL A 34 -1.64 -5.08 -6.80
N TYR A 35 -0.58 -5.87 -6.61
CA TYR A 35 -0.40 -7.14 -7.30
C TYR A 35 -1.57 -8.10 -7.06
N GLU A 36 -1.96 -8.32 -5.80
CA GLU A 36 -3.09 -9.19 -5.48
C GLU A 36 -4.41 -8.68 -6.02
N ILE A 37 -4.72 -7.39 -5.84
CA ILE A 37 -5.96 -6.83 -6.38
C ILE A 37 -5.96 -6.89 -7.92
N THR A 38 -4.79 -6.79 -8.55
CA THR A 38 -4.67 -6.97 -10.01
C THR A 38 -4.95 -8.41 -10.43
N ILE A 39 -4.57 -9.40 -9.62
CA ILE A 39 -4.91 -10.81 -9.86
C ILE A 39 -6.40 -11.05 -9.66
N GLU A 40 -6.98 -10.57 -8.56
CA GLU A 40 -8.38 -10.82 -8.21
C GLU A 40 -9.38 -10.04 -9.07
N LYS A 41 -9.11 -8.75 -9.29
CA LYS A 41 -10.05 -7.79 -9.93
C LYS A 41 -9.57 -7.32 -11.32
N GLY A 42 -8.45 -7.85 -11.80
CA GLY A 42 -7.86 -7.45 -13.07
C GLY A 42 -7.19 -6.07 -13.05
N PHE A 43 -6.76 -5.61 -14.23
CA PHE A 43 -5.98 -4.39 -14.42
C PHE A 43 -6.62 -3.13 -13.82
N LEU A 44 -7.92 -2.90 -14.06
CA LEU A 44 -8.63 -1.72 -13.53
C LEU A 44 -8.71 -1.75 -12.00
N GLY A 45 -8.89 -2.93 -11.40
CA GLY A 45 -8.85 -3.11 -9.96
C GLY A 45 -7.47 -2.76 -9.40
N GLY A 46 -6.41 -3.25 -10.06
CA GLY A 46 -5.03 -2.91 -9.75
C GLY A 46 -4.75 -1.41 -9.78
N LEU A 47 -5.20 -0.72 -10.82
CA LEU A 47 -5.02 0.73 -10.94
C LEU A 47 -5.75 1.51 -9.83
N LYS A 48 -6.99 1.12 -9.51
CA LYS A 48 -7.74 1.70 -8.38
C LYS A 48 -7.04 1.44 -7.05
N ALA A 49 -6.53 0.23 -6.83
CA ALA A 49 -5.76 -0.13 -5.65
C ALA A 49 -4.46 0.69 -5.54
N LEU A 50 -3.78 0.93 -6.66
CA LEU A 50 -2.56 1.73 -6.70
C LEU A 50 -2.85 3.18 -6.33
N ARG A 51 -3.88 3.78 -6.93
CA ARG A 51 -4.30 5.15 -6.62
C ARG A 51 -4.72 5.29 -5.16
N PHE A 52 -5.49 4.34 -4.65
CA PHE A 52 -5.88 4.28 -3.24
C PHE A 52 -4.64 4.25 -2.32
N ARG A 53 -3.71 3.32 -2.58
CA ARG A 53 -2.49 3.22 -1.78
C ARG A 53 -1.58 4.44 -1.92
N TYR A 54 -1.47 5.04 -3.10
CA TYR A 54 -0.66 6.24 -3.30
C TYR A 54 -1.16 7.41 -2.45
N ASN A 55 -2.49 7.58 -2.38
CA ASN A 55 -3.11 8.64 -1.58
C ASN A 55 -3.04 8.38 -0.06
N HIS A 56 -3.08 7.10 0.36
CA HIS A 56 -3.17 6.75 1.78
C HIS A 56 -1.84 6.31 2.41
N CYS A 57 -0.83 5.95 1.62
CA CYS A 57 0.48 5.48 2.08
C CYS A 57 1.60 6.53 1.94
N ARG A 58 1.28 7.75 1.52
CA ARG A 58 2.24 8.85 1.41
C ARG A 58 2.51 9.46 2.80
N PRO A 59 3.74 9.94 3.08
CA PRO A 59 4.02 10.79 4.25
C PRO A 59 3.06 12.00 4.30
N GLY A 60 2.63 12.36 5.51
CA GLY A 60 1.54 13.32 5.74
C GLY A 60 0.31 12.72 6.45
N TYR A 61 0.50 11.60 7.13
CA TYR A 61 -0.51 10.96 7.96
C TYR A 61 -0.36 11.40 9.42
N TYR A 62 -1.47 11.46 10.15
CA TYR A 62 -1.52 11.77 11.57
C TYR A 62 -1.72 10.48 12.36
N ILE A 63 -0.89 10.28 13.39
CA ILE A 63 -1.00 9.13 14.29
C ILE A 63 -1.65 9.64 15.58
N LEU A 64 -2.87 9.21 15.87
CA LEU A 64 -3.49 9.40 17.18
C LEU A 64 -3.11 8.19 18.05
N LYS A 65 -2.13 8.39 18.95
CA LYS A 65 -1.63 7.33 19.83
C LYS A 65 -2.66 6.90 20.88
N GLU A 66 -3.47 7.83 21.35
CA GLU A 66 -4.49 7.58 22.38
C GLU A 66 -5.56 6.59 21.90
N GLU A 67 -6.02 6.75 20.66
CA GLU A 67 -7.07 5.90 20.07
C GLU A 67 -6.49 4.77 19.20
N ARG A 68 -5.17 4.70 19.04
CA ARG A 68 -4.48 3.79 18.10
C ARG A 68 -5.02 3.86 16.67
N VAL A 69 -5.33 5.07 16.20
CA VAL A 69 -5.85 5.35 14.85
C VAL A 69 -4.82 6.12 14.04
N ILE A 70 -4.70 5.81 12.75
CA ILE A 70 -3.96 6.66 11.81
C ILE A 70 -4.92 7.30 10.82
N ILE A 71 -4.84 8.62 10.70
CA ILE A 71 -5.48 9.39 9.64
C ILE A 71 -4.48 9.52 8.50
N SER A 72 -4.74 8.80 7.42
CA SER A 72 -3.91 8.92 6.21
C SER A 72 -3.99 10.32 5.60
N ALA A 73 -3.00 10.68 4.76
CA ALA A 73 -2.99 11.96 4.05
C ALA A 73 -4.26 12.21 3.20
N GLY A 74 -4.97 11.15 2.81
CA GLY A 74 -6.26 11.22 2.11
C GLY A 74 -7.49 11.32 3.01
N GLY A 75 -7.35 11.62 4.30
CA GLY A 75 -8.46 11.86 5.23
C GLY A 75 -9.22 10.61 5.70
N LYS A 76 -8.74 9.40 5.38
CA LYS A 76 -9.32 8.15 5.89
C LYS A 76 -8.63 7.71 7.18
N SER A 77 -9.43 7.34 8.18
CA SER A 77 -9.00 6.67 9.39
C SER A 77 -8.78 5.18 9.14
N PHE A 78 -7.69 4.67 9.70
CA PHE A 78 -7.33 3.26 9.68
C PHE A 78 -6.97 2.84 11.11
N ASP A 79 -7.56 1.73 11.55
CA ASP A 79 -7.28 1.14 12.86
C ASP A 79 -5.94 0.37 12.83
N SER A 80 -5.28 0.32 13.98
CA SER A 80 -4.10 -0.48 14.34
C SER A 80 -4.08 -1.91 13.81
N GLN A 81 -5.23 -2.56 13.61
CA GLN A 81 -5.30 -3.91 13.04
C GLN A 81 -4.75 -3.98 11.59
N THR A 82 -4.90 -2.90 10.82
CA THR A 82 -4.53 -2.82 9.39
C THR A 82 -3.12 -2.28 9.19
N ILE A 83 -2.56 -1.69 10.23
CA ILE A 83 -1.32 -0.91 10.23
C ILE A 83 -0.21 -1.72 10.90
N LYS A 84 1.04 -1.47 10.51
CA LYS A 84 2.15 -2.11 11.21
C LYS A 84 2.17 -1.68 12.69
N PRO A 85 2.29 -2.61 13.64
CA PRO A 85 2.35 -2.25 15.06
C PRO A 85 3.58 -1.39 15.39
N GLU A 86 4.65 -1.49 14.60
CA GLU A 86 5.88 -0.68 14.67
C GLU A 86 5.68 0.85 14.51
N ILE A 87 4.46 1.30 14.17
CA ILE A 87 4.14 2.71 13.93
C ILE A 87 3.51 3.39 15.17
N PHE A 88 2.98 2.61 16.11
CA PHE A 88 2.44 3.12 17.37
C PHE A 88 3.52 3.28 18.44
#